data_AF-A0A371DM57-F1
#
_entry.id   AF-A0A371DM57-F1
#
_cell.length_a   1.000
_cell.length_b   1.000
_cell.length_c   1.000
_cell.angle_alpha   90.00
_cell.angle_beta   90.00
_cell.angle_gamma   90.00
#
_symmetry.space_group_name_H-M   'P 1'
#
loop_
_entity.id
_entity.type
_entity.pdbx_description
1 polymer ?
#
loop_
_entity_poly.entity_id
_entity_poly.type
_entity_poly.pdbx_seq_one_letter_code
_entity_poly.pdbx_strand_id
1 'polypeptide(L)'
;MSSVRVELPAYSHSFEVQVPPSSTIRDVKHEIAKVCPGCPSPAGQRLIWRGRFLKDEEKVEEVWKPEDSRVIHLAVHPSAWTSGPPTASVPAPTSSPPSSSRPTPTQPHHSARQPAPTPTYQPRPSTVPSGYSQSPFPSVAFIQYLHNLALGVLSAGAVTLPTPPSINDLETWRAAAQALYRSKGWSWPGVFDEPFPSGSAEQGAVYQTVTIEGFPYLQLTTPGATPTPAQAHAIKVLSYTFPILSMANDPMLYVPAAPYQPQTYATATNLNQRLQQLGLPALRVGHNPAANVNPNDPNAPNPLGAPGAGGAEIRAIPMRALMVPLMMLAFRTLLLLYFFSPSKRPLFGLLLSLWILYEAWNAMRMVLNDGERGADGAANPGAPNAPNAPAGAARPAAAGAAPAPNVNGVVPVPGPAAGRSGLNVILDRMATMNLAAEDAMLNSEAPAPPPSFGQKAKMFVTLFFMSLHPAAWDRRRTALRRREGNIRTEANAREAAQENTEQQEGQTRSEEDEARARARMQMVQRHERRPAWLKEYVRRVQYTEWVDDP
;
A
#
# COMPACT_ATOMS: atom_id res chain seq x y z
N MET A 1 -34.11 -32.34 6.84
CA MET A 1 -33.47 -31.25 6.06
C MET A 1 -32.33 -30.70 6.90
N SER A 2 -31.19 -30.41 6.29
CA SER A 2 -30.04 -29.82 6.95
C SER A 2 -30.04 -28.32 6.70
N SER A 3 -30.04 -27.49 7.75
CA SER A 3 -29.78 -26.05 7.62
C SER A 3 -28.27 -25.81 7.55
N VAL A 4 -27.85 -25.00 6.58
CA VAL A 4 -26.46 -24.55 6.38
C VAL A 4 -26.46 -23.03 6.41
N ARG A 5 -25.66 -22.44 7.31
CA ARG A 5 -25.48 -20.99 7.41
C ARG A 5 -24.43 -20.53 6.39
N VAL A 6 -24.81 -19.63 5.52
CA VAL A 6 -23.96 -19.07 4.47
C VAL A 6 -23.59 -17.64 4.85
N GLU A 7 -22.30 -17.35 4.89
CA GLU A 7 -21.76 -16.03 5.21
C GLU A 7 -21.09 -15.41 3.99
N LEU A 8 -21.30 -14.12 3.77
CA LEU A 8 -20.67 -13.32 2.73
C LEU A 8 -19.75 -12.30 3.40
N PRO A 9 -18.47 -12.64 3.66
CA PRO A 9 -17.57 -11.78 4.41
C PRO A 9 -17.38 -10.39 3.79
N ALA A 10 -17.45 -10.29 2.46
CA ALA A 10 -17.30 -9.03 1.74
C ALA A 10 -18.45 -8.04 1.97
N TYR A 11 -19.61 -8.53 2.42
CA TYR A 11 -20.85 -7.75 2.56
C TYR A 11 -21.43 -7.78 3.98
N SER A 12 -20.74 -8.42 4.93
CA SER A 12 -21.21 -8.63 6.31
C SER A 12 -22.65 -9.18 6.38
N HIS A 13 -22.99 -10.08 5.45
CA HIS A 13 -24.34 -10.63 5.29
C HIS A 13 -24.31 -12.14 5.52
N SER A 14 -25.27 -12.67 6.28
CA SER A 14 -25.42 -14.11 6.48
C SER A 14 -26.88 -14.54 6.34
N PHE A 15 -27.13 -15.70 5.76
CA PHE A 15 -28.46 -16.29 5.64
C PHE A 15 -28.37 -17.81 5.74
N GLU A 16 -29.50 -18.47 5.96
CA GLU A 16 -29.57 -19.93 6.02
C GLU A 16 -30.15 -20.53 4.75
N VAL A 17 -29.61 -21.68 4.36
CA VAL A 17 -30.07 -22.46 3.21
C VAL A 17 -30.43 -23.86 3.69
N GLN A 18 -31.63 -24.33 3.32
CA GLN A 18 -32.10 -25.66 3.66
C GLN A 18 -31.87 -26.62 2.51
N VAL A 19 -31.05 -27.65 2.74
CA VAL A 19 -30.73 -28.68 1.73
C VAL A 19 -30.83 -30.08 2.34
N PRO A 20 -31.32 -31.09 1.60
CA PRO A 20 -31.21 -32.49 2.03
C PRO A 20 -29.73 -32.91 2.21
N PRO A 21 -29.41 -33.77 3.20
CA PRO A 21 -28.03 -34.23 3.43
C PRO A 21 -27.45 -35.05 2.27
N SER A 22 -28.30 -35.66 1.45
CA SER A 22 -27.91 -36.39 0.24
C SER A 22 -27.62 -35.48 -0.96
N SER A 23 -27.79 -34.16 -0.84
CA SER A 23 -27.58 -33.23 -1.95
C SER A 23 -26.10 -32.97 -2.18
N THR A 24 -25.78 -32.56 -3.40
CA THR A 24 -24.42 -32.16 -3.78
C THR A 24 -24.17 -30.68 -3.47
N ILE A 25 -22.90 -30.28 -3.41
CA ILE A 25 -22.52 -28.87 -3.29
C ILE A 25 -23.05 -28.04 -4.47
N ARG A 26 -23.18 -28.63 -5.65
CA ARG A 26 -23.87 -28.00 -6.78
C ARG A 26 -25.30 -27.61 -6.42
N ASP A 27 -26.05 -28.47 -5.76
CA ASP A 27 -27.43 -28.18 -5.34
C ASP A 27 -27.46 -27.05 -4.30
N VAL A 28 -26.49 -27.04 -3.37
CA VAL A 28 -26.31 -25.94 -2.40
C VAL A 28 -26.09 -24.61 -3.12
N LYS A 29 -25.25 -24.56 -4.17
CA LYS A 29 -25.03 -23.34 -4.97
C LYS A 29 -26.30 -22.87 -5.68
N HIS A 30 -27.14 -23.79 -6.15
CA HIS A 30 -28.42 -23.44 -6.78
C HIS A 30 -29.40 -22.87 -5.76
N GLU A 31 -29.46 -23.43 -4.55
CA GLU A 31 -30.29 -22.87 -3.48
C GLU A 31 -29.77 -21.51 -2.99
N ILE A 32 -28.46 -21.32 -2.88
CA ILE A 32 -27.85 -20.01 -2.61
C ILE A 32 -28.26 -18.99 -3.68
N ALA A 33 -28.27 -19.36 -4.96
CA ALA A 33 -28.67 -18.46 -6.04
C ALA A 33 -30.13 -17.98 -5.91
N LYS A 34 -31.01 -18.81 -5.32
CA LYS A 34 -32.43 -18.48 -5.10
C LYS A 34 -32.63 -17.58 -3.87
N VAL A 35 -31.88 -17.83 -2.80
CA VAL A 35 -32.08 -17.16 -1.50
C VAL A 35 -31.24 -15.89 -1.35
N CYS A 36 -30.05 -15.84 -1.94
CA CYS A 36 -29.11 -14.73 -1.79
C CYS A 36 -29.60 -13.49 -2.56
N PRO A 37 -29.68 -12.31 -1.91
CA PRO A 37 -29.87 -11.04 -2.61
C PRO A 37 -28.76 -10.86 -3.67
N GLY A 38 -29.11 -10.38 -4.87
CA GLY A 38 -28.17 -10.28 -6.00
C GLY A 38 -28.20 -11.48 -6.97
N CYS A 39 -28.86 -12.58 -6.59
CA CYS A 39 -29.01 -13.80 -7.39
C CYS A 39 -27.69 -14.24 -8.08
N PRO A 40 -26.64 -14.56 -7.30
CA PRO A 40 -25.35 -14.90 -7.87
C PRO A 40 -25.43 -16.20 -8.66
N SER A 41 -24.96 -16.19 -9.91
CA SER A 41 -24.92 -17.37 -10.79
C SER A 41 -24.10 -18.51 -10.15
N PRO A 42 -24.59 -19.76 -10.10
CA PRO A 42 -23.90 -20.90 -9.48
C PRO A 42 -22.45 -21.09 -9.97
N ALA A 43 -22.18 -20.83 -11.25
CA ALA A 43 -20.84 -20.97 -11.83
C ALA A 43 -19.81 -19.97 -11.26
N GLY A 44 -20.26 -18.81 -10.78
CA GLY A 44 -19.39 -17.80 -10.17
C GLY A 44 -19.35 -17.85 -8.64
N GLN A 45 -20.02 -18.81 -8.02
CA GLN A 45 -19.99 -19.03 -6.58
C GLN A 45 -18.84 -19.96 -6.19
N ARG A 46 -18.05 -19.56 -5.20
CA ARG A 46 -17.02 -20.37 -4.54
C ARG A 46 -17.41 -20.55 -3.08
N LEU A 47 -17.68 -21.79 -2.68
CA LEU A 47 -17.96 -22.13 -1.28
C LEU A 47 -16.67 -22.56 -0.59
N ILE A 48 -16.39 -21.95 0.56
CA ILE A 48 -15.20 -22.19 1.36
C ILE A 48 -15.65 -22.72 2.72
N TRP A 49 -15.15 -23.87 3.11
CA TRP A 49 -15.38 -24.47 4.42
C TRP A 49 -14.06 -24.92 5.02
N ARG A 50 -13.76 -24.48 6.26
CA ARG A 50 -12.49 -24.76 6.96
C ARG A 50 -11.23 -24.49 6.10
N GLY A 51 -11.27 -23.41 5.32
CA GLY A 51 -10.16 -23.02 4.44
C GLY A 51 -10.03 -23.83 3.15
N ARG A 52 -10.90 -24.82 2.89
CA ARG A 52 -10.93 -25.60 1.64
C ARG A 52 -12.07 -25.12 0.73
N PHE A 53 -11.80 -25.07 -0.58
CA PHE A 53 -12.84 -24.91 -1.58
C PHE A 53 -13.61 -26.21 -1.77
N LEU A 54 -14.93 -26.14 -1.68
CA LEU A 54 -15.81 -27.30 -1.91
C LEU A 54 -16.04 -27.50 -3.41
N LYS A 55 -15.93 -28.75 -3.86
CA LYS A 55 -16.19 -29.13 -5.26
C LYS A 55 -17.67 -29.44 -5.47
N ASP A 56 -18.15 -29.26 -6.69
CA ASP A 56 -19.58 -29.36 -7.03
C ASP A 56 -20.14 -30.78 -6.83
N GLU A 57 -19.29 -31.80 -6.95
CA GLU A 57 -19.65 -33.22 -6.85
C GLU A 57 -19.67 -33.76 -5.41
N GLU A 58 -19.10 -33.02 -4.45
CA GLU A 58 -19.07 -33.43 -3.05
C GLU A 58 -20.48 -33.43 -2.46
N LYS A 59 -20.78 -34.41 -1.60
CA LYS A 59 -22.08 -34.47 -0.91
C LYS A 59 -22.05 -33.69 0.39
N VAL A 60 -23.19 -33.08 0.72
CA VAL A 60 -23.42 -32.36 1.99
C VAL A 60 -23.06 -33.24 3.20
N GLU A 61 -23.45 -34.51 3.19
CA GLU A 61 -23.15 -35.48 4.27
C GLU A 61 -21.66 -35.86 4.41
N GLU A 62 -20.89 -35.79 3.32
CA GLU A 62 -19.44 -36.08 3.33
C GLU A 62 -18.65 -34.87 3.81
N VAL A 63 -19.13 -33.67 3.47
CA VAL A 63 -18.52 -32.40 3.89
C VAL A 63 -18.83 -32.11 5.35
N TRP A 64 -20.09 -32.21 5.78
CA TRP A 64 -20.51 -31.84 7.13
C TRP A 64 -20.92 -33.05 7.95
N LYS A 65 -20.08 -33.38 8.94
CA LYS A 65 -20.47 -34.32 9.99
C LYS A 65 -21.59 -33.72 10.85
N PRO A 66 -22.47 -34.54 11.46
CA PRO A 66 -23.56 -34.04 12.31
C PRO A 66 -23.09 -33.21 13.52
N GLU A 67 -21.83 -33.34 13.91
CA GLU A 67 -21.20 -32.62 15.03
C GLU A 67 -20.55 -31.28 14.62
N ASP A 68 -20.32 -31.06 13.32
CA ASP A 68 -19.60 -29.89 12.83
C ASP A 68 -20.51 -28.65 12.70
N SER A 69 -19.93 -27.46 12.92
CA SER A 69 -20.61 -26.20 12.61
C SER A 69 -20.83 -26.07 11.09
N ARG A 70 -22.10 -25.94 10.69
CA ARG A 70 -22.53 -25.85 9.29
C ARG A 70 -22.48 -24.42 8.78
N VAL A 71 -21.37 -23.73 9.02
CA VAL A 71 -21.12 -22.37 8.54
C VAL A 71 -20.19 -22.43 7.34
N ILE A 72 -20.59 -21.86 6.20
CA ILE A 72 -19.74 -21.75 5.01
C ILE A 72 -19.60 -20.32 4.54
N HIS A 73 -18.42 -19.99 4.01
CA HIS A 73 -18.15 -18.68 3.43
C HIS A 73 -18.38 -18.74 1.91
N LEU A 74 -19.24 -17.85 1.42
CA LEU A 74 -19.51 -17.65 0.01
C LEU A 74 -18.66 -16.50 -0.54
N ALA A 75 -17.84 -16.80 -1.54
CA ALA A 75 -17.17 -15.81 -2.38
C ALA A 75 -17.79 -15.82 -3.78
N VAL A 76 -18.27 -14.66 -4.24
CA VAL A 76 -18.91 -14.51 -5.56
C VAL A 76 -18.04 -13.68 -6.49
N HIS A 77 -17.81 -14.15 -7.71
CA HIS A 77 -17.13 -13.35 -8.73
C HIS A 77 -17.97 -12.12 -9.12
N PRO A 78 -17.40 -10.90 -9.29
CA PRO A 78 -18.17 -9.70 -9.58
C PRO A 78 -19.07 -9.79 -10.83
N SER A 79 -18.68 -10.55 -11.85
CA SER A 79 -19.48 -10.75 -13.07
C SER A 79 -20.59 -11.80 -12.93
N ALA A 80 -20.68 -12.49 -11.79
CA ALA A 80 -21.66 -13.55 -11.56
C ALA A 80 -22.94 -13.03 -10.89
N TRP A 81 -22.97 -11.76 -10.49
CA TRP A 81 -24.14 -11.10 -9.95
C TRP A 81 -25.16 -10.85 -11.07
N THR A 82 -26.36 -11.42 -10.94
CA THR A 82 -27.44 -11.18 -11.92
C THR A 82 -28.16 -9.87 -11.60
N SER A 83 -28.31 -9.57 -10.31
CA SER A 83 -28.68 -8.26 -9.78
C SER A 83 -27.55 -7.74 -8.89
N GLY A 84 -27.49 -6.42 -8.64
CA GLY A 84 -26.42 -5.83 -7.85
C GLY A 84 -26.19 -6.55 -6.51
N PRO A 85 -24.95 -6.62 -6.02
CA PRO A 85 -24.63 -7.34 -4.79
C PRO A 85 -25.41 -6.77 -3.59
N PRO A 86 -25.58 -7.54 -2.49
CA PRO A 86 -26.25 -7.05 -1.29
C PRO A 86 -25.59 -5.76 -0.80
N THR A 87 -26.31 -4.65 -0.83
CA THR A 87 -25.84 -3.41 -0.20
C THR A 87 -25.81 -3.65 1.29
N ALA A 88 -24.64 -3.56 1.91
CA ALA A 88 -24.52 -3.67 3.36
C ALA A 88 -25.44 -2.62 4.00
N SER A 89 -26.56 -3.08 4.58
CA SER A 89 -27.46 -2.22 5.33
C SER A 89 -26.69 -1.78 6.57
N VAL A 90 -26.21 -0.53 6.55
CA VAL A 90 -25.64 0.10 7.75
C VAL A 90 -26.72 0.01 8.83
N PRO A 91 -26.48 -0.72 9.95
CA PRO A 91 -27.48 -0.84 10.99
C PRO A 91 -27.84 0.56 11.49
N ALA A 92 -29.12 0.91 11.40
CA ALA A 92 -29.62 2.16 11.92
C ALA A 92 -29.24 2.27 13.42
N PRO A 93 -28.76 3.44 13.88
CA PRO A 93 -28.27 3.59 15.25
C PRO A 93 -29.39 3.26 16.23
N THR A 94 -29.28 2.10 16.87
CA THR A 94 -30.23 1.65 17.87
C THR A 94 -29.91 2.38 19.17
N SER A 95 -30.88 3.11 19.70
CA SER A 95 -30.79 3.84 20.96
C SER A 95 -30.41 2.90 22.10
N SER A 96 -29.28 3.19 22.73
CA SER A 96 -28.71 2.48 23.88
C SER A 96 -29.66 2.43 25.08
N PRO A 97 -29.91 1.25 25.68
CA PRO A 97 -30.55 1.15 27.00
C PRO A 97 -29.57 1.48 28.15
N PRO A 98 -30.08 1.89 29.33
CA PRO A 98 -29.27 2.39 30.44
C PRO A 98 -28.46 1.30 31.14
N SER A 99 -27.23 1.65 31.48
CA SER A 99 -26.22 0.83 32.15
C SER A 99 -26.55 0.56 33.62
N SER A 100 -26.59 -0.71 34.01
CA SER A 100 -26.54 -1.15 35.40
C SER A 100 -25.09 -1.39 35.83
N SER A 101 -24.75 -0.85 36.99
CA SER A 101 -23.43 -0.91 37.63
C SER A 101 -23.17 -2.26 38.28
N ARG A 102 -21.99 -2.84 38.06
CA ARG A 102 -21.49 -4.00 38.83
C ARG A 102 -19.99 -3.82 39.18
N PRO A 103 -19.55 -4.22 40.39
CA PRO A 103 -18.34 -3.68 41.00
C PRO A 103 -17.06 -4.46 40.69
N THR A 104 -15.97 -3.72 40.80
CA THR A 104 -14.55 -4.09 40.63
C THR A 104 -14.06 -5.02 41.75
N PRO A 105 -13.29 -6.09 41.45
CA PRO A 105 -12.51 -6.78 42.46
C PRO A 105 -11.09 -6.22 42.56
N THR A 106 -10.74 -5.85 43.79
CA THR A 106 -9.43 -5.45 44.28
C THR A 106 -8.45 -6.64 44.23
N GLN A 107 -7.23 -6.45 43.74
CA GLN A 107 -6.11 -7.37 44.01
C GLN A 107 -4.80 -6.63 44.32
N PRO A 108 -3.89 -7.27 45.09
CA PRO A 108 -2.97 -6.57 45.97
C PRO A 108 -1.53 -6.47 45.45
N HIS A 109 -0.83 -5.50 46.03
CA HIS A 109 0.61 -5.26 45.96
C HIS A 109 1.45 -6.49 46.35
N HIS A 110 2.49 -6.78 45.56
CA HIS A 110 3.71 -7.42 46.07
C HIS A 110 4.96 -6.70 45.57
N SER A 111 5.72 -6.20 46.54
CA SER A 111 7.08 -5.69 46.44
C SER A 111 8.08 -6.85 46.47
N ALA A 112 9.07 -6.86 45.58
CA ALA A 112 10.34 -7.53 45.85
C ALA A 112 11.47 -6.88 45.04
N ARG A 113 12.53 -6.58 45.79
CA ARG A 113 13.72 -5.81 45.47
C ARG A 113 14.86 -6.81 45.30
N GLN A 114 15.63 -6.76 44.20
CA GLN A 114 16.90 -7.51 44.13
C GLN A 114 17.96 -6.71 43.33
N PRO A 115 19.22 -6.66 43.82
CA PRO A 115 20.27 -5.81 43.25
C PRO A 115 21.06 -6.49 42.13
N ALA A 116 21.59 -5.65 41.24
CA ALA A 116 22.39 -5.99 40.07
C ALA A 116 23.83 -6.38 40.41
N PRO A 117 24.47 -7.28 39.64
CA PRO A 117 25.92 -7.43 39.60
C PRO A 117 26.54 -6.56 38.49
N THR A 118 27.60 -5.84 38.88
CA THR A 118 28.52 -5.04 38.07
C THR A 118 29.42 -5.94 37.20
N PRO A 119 29.56 -5.70 35.89
CA PRO A 119 30.66 -6.27 35.11
C PRO A 119 31.87 -5.34 35.05
N THR A 120 33.00 -5.91 35.46
CA THR A 120 34.37 -5.37 35.41
C THR A 120 34.82 -5.12 33.97
N TYR A 121 35.29 -3.90 33.72
CA TYR A 121 35.91 -3.48 32.45
C TYR A 121 37.30 -4.11 32.27
N GLN A 122 37.55 -4.73 31.12
CA GLN A 122 38.87 -5.17 30.68
C GLN A 122 39.26 -4.36 29.42
N PRO A 123 40.40 -3.63 29.40
CA PRO A 123 40.80 -2.86 28.23
C PRO A 123 41.42 -3.79 27.17
N ARG A 124 40.82 -3.82 25.97
CA ARG A 124 41.38 -4.49 24.80
C ARG A 124 42.15 -3.47 23.95
N PRO A 125 43.39 -3.76 23.50
CA PRO A 125 44.15 -2.85 22.65
C PRO A 125 43.53 -2.75 21.26
N SER A 126 43.26 -1.52 20.84
CA SER A 126 42.69 -1.17 19.54
C SER A 126 43.80 -1.06 18.49
N THR A 127 43.90 -2.06 17.62
CA THR A 127 44.56 -1.92 16.31
C THR A 127 43.52 -1.35 15.35
N VAL A 128 43.63 -0.05 15.05
CA VAL A 128 42.79 0.65 14.07
C VAL A 128 43.37 0.42 12.67
N PRO A 129 42.66 -0.26 11.74
CA PRO A 129 42.96 -0.14 10.32
C PRO A 129 42.45 1.21 9.83
N SER A 130 43.31 1.93 9.10
CA SER A 130 43.07 3.24 8.52
C SER A 130 41.68 3.36 7.88
N GLY A 131 40.83 4.19 8.48
CA GLY A 131 39.48 4.48 8.01
C GLY A 131 39.53 5.29 6.72
N TYR A 132 39.20 4.65 5.60
CA TYR A 132 38.62 5.37 4.47
C TYR A 132 37.34 6.02 4.97
N SER A 133 37.37 7.35 5.11
CA SER A 133 36.21 8.18 5.40
C SER A 133 35.07 7.75 4.47
N GLN A 134 34.00 7.20 5.04
CA GLN A 134 32.80 6.81 4.31
C GLN A 134 32.28 8.04 3.57
N SER A 135 32.47 8.03 2.25
CA SER A 135 31.98 9.06 1.36
C SER A 135 30.47 9.24 1.60
N PRO A 136 29.96 10.47 1.71
CA PRO A 136 28.55 10.74 2.02
C PRO A 136 27.59 10.36 0.88
N PHE A 137 28.11 9.90 -0.26
CA PHE A 137 27.29 9.54 -1.41
C PHE A 137 26.85 8.08 -1.33
N PRO A 138 25.58 7.79 -1.65
CA PRO A 138 25.12 6.41 -1.74
C PRO A 138 25.95 5.69 -2.80
N SER A 139 26.46 4.49 -2.48
CA SER A 139 27.30 3.67 -3.37
C SER A 139 26.62 3.31 -4.70
N VAL A 140 25.31 3.55 -4.81
CA VAL A 140 24.50 3.35 -6.02
C VAL A 140 24.22 4.65 -6.82
N ALA A 141 24.77 5.80 -6.41
CA ALA A 141 24.52 7.10 -7.06
C ALA A 141 24.84 7.10 -8.55
N PHE A 142 25.97 6.52 -8.94
CA PHE A 142 26.36 6.41 -10.35
C PHE A 142 25.38 5.56 -11.18
N ILE A 143 24.90 4.45 -10.58
CA ILE A 143 23.94 3.54 -11.22
C ILE A 143 22.59 4.24 -11.40
N GLN A 144 22.15 4.99 -10.38
CA GLN A 144 20.93 5.79 -10.46
C GLN A 144 21.04 6.91 -11.49
N TYR A 145 22.20 7.55 -11.60
CA TYR A 145 22.48 8.53 -12.65
C TYR A 145 22.35 7.91 -14.05
N LEU A 146 23.00 6.76 -14.30
CA LEU A 146 22.90 6.05 -15.58
C LEU A 146 21.47 5.60 -15.89
N HIS A 147 20.72 5.14 -14.88
CA HIS A 147 19.32 4.76 -15.03
C HIS A 147 18.46 5.93 -15.48
N ASN A 148 18.59 7.08 -14.81
CA ASN A 148 17.87 8.29 -15.17
C ASN A 148 18.26 8.80 -16.56
N LEU A 149 19.56 8.74 -16.90
CA LEU A 149 20.07 9.10 -18.23
C LEU A 149 19.42 8.25 -19.32
N ALA A 150 19.34 6.93 -19.11
CA ALA A 150 18.69 6.01 -20.03
C ALA A 150 17.19 6.30 -20.18
N LEU A 151 16.48 6.58 -19.09
CA LEU A 151 15.06 7.00 -19.15
C LEU A 151 14.88 8.34 -19.90
N GLY A 152 15.81 9.29 -19.72
CA GLY A 152 15.83 10.55 -20.45
C GLY A 152 15.95 10.34 -21.97
N VAL A 153 16.83 9.43 -22.40
CA VAL A 153 17.02 9.07 -23.82
C VAL A 153 15.75 8.43 -24.40
N LEU A 154 15.08 7.53 -23.67
CA LEU A 154 13.85 6.90 -24.16
C LEU A 154 12.66 7.87 -24.22
N SER A 155 12.54 8.77 -23.25
CA SER A 155 11.44 9.72 -23.14
C SER A 155 11.57 10.96 -24.03
N ALA A 156 12.54 10.98 -24.96
CA ALA A 156 12.88 12.13 -25.80
C ALA A 156 13.06 13.43 -25.00
N GLY A 157 13.58 13.33 -23.77
CA GLY A 157 13.78 14.46 -22.86
C GLY A 157 12.53 14.90 -22.08
N ALA A 158 11.40 14.18 -22.17
CA ALA A 158 10.22 14.47 -21.34
C ALA A 158 10.48 14.22 -19.84
N VAL A 159 11.39 13.30 -19.52
CA VAL A 159 11.89 13.13 -18.15
C VAL A 159 12.98 14.18 -17.89
N THR A 160 12.72 15.07 -16.93
CA THR A 160 13.70 16.06 -16.49
C THR A 160 14.87 15.36 -15.81
N LEU A 161 16.03 15.37 -16.47
CA LEU A 161 17.26 14.85 -15.90
C LEU A 161 17.72 15.76 -14.75
N PRO A 162 18.18 15.20 -13.62
CA PRO A 162 18.85 16.00 -12.61
C PRO A 162 20.09 16.65 -13.23
N THR A 163 20.45 17.85 -12.74
CA THR A 163 21.64 18.56 -13.21
C THR A 163 22.85 17.61 -13.17
N PRO A 164 23.59 17.46 -14.28
CA PRO A 164 24.70 16.53 -14.31
C PRO A 164 25.70 16.90 -13.21
N PRO A 165 26.16 15.91 -12.41
CA PRO A 165 27.16 16.15 -11.39
C PRO A 165 28.47 16.62 -12.02
N SER A 166 29.36 17.22 -11.23
CA SER A 166 30.70 17.57 -11.73
C SER A 166 31.43 16.31 -12.19
N ILE A 167 32.36 16.44 -13.14
CA ILE A 167 33.12 15.29 -13.68
C ILE A 167 33.84 14.54 -12.55
N ASN A 168 34.42 15.28 -11.60
CA ASN A 168 35.11 14.72 -10.44
C ASN A 168 34.16 13.92 -9.52
N ASP A 169 32.93 14.40 -9.35
CA ASP A 169 31.91 13.69 -8.57
C ASP A 169 31.48 12.40 -9.28
N LEU A 170 31.33 12.45 -10.61
CA LEU A 170 30.94 11.31 -11.42
C LEU A 170 31.97 10.17 -11.31
N GLU A 171 33.27 10.50 -11.41
CA GLU A 171 34.35 9.52 -11.23
C GLU A 171 34.35 8.93 -9.82
N THR A 172 34.11 9.76 -8.80
CA THR A 172 34.01 9.31 -7.40
C THR A 172 32.83 8.36 -7.20
N TRP A 173 31.66 8.68 -7.75
CA TRP A 173 30.48 7.82 -7.69
C TRP A 173 30.70 6.50 -8.45
N ARG A 174 31.37 6.55 -9.59
CA ARG A 174 31.72 5.37 -10.38
C ARG A 174 32.65 4.44 -9.61
N ALA A 175 33.71 4.97 -9.00
CA ALA A 175 34.63 4.19 -8.17
C ALA A 175 33.91 3.52 -6.99
N ALA A 176 32.98 4.23 -6.33
CA ALA A 176 32.17 3.69 -5.24
C ALA A 176 31.22 2.57 -5.72
N ALA A 177 30.57 2.75 -6.87
CA ALA A 177 29.70 1.73 -7.46
C ALA A 177 30.48 0.48 -7.89
N GLN A 178 31.67 0.64 -8.47
CA GLN A 178 32.56 -0.50 -8.79
C GLN A 178 33.00 -1.26 -7.54
N ALA A 179 33.35 -0.54 -6.46
CA ALA A 179 33.71 -1.17 -5.18
C ALA A 179 32.53 -1.98 -4.60
N LEU A 180 31.31 -1.43 -4.65
CA LEU A 180 30.10 -2.14 -4.26
C LEU A 180 29.92 -3.44 -5.06
N TYR A 181 30.07 -3.37 -6.39
CA TYR A 181 29.98 -4.52 -7.28
C TYR A 181 30.97 -5.63 -6.93
N ARG A 182 32.25 -5.26 -6.78
CA ARG A 182 33.31 -6.21 -6.40
C ARG A 182 33.02 -6.84 -5.04
N SER A 183 32.51 -6.07 -4.07
CA SER A 183 32.16 -6.58 -2.73
C SER A 183 31.02 -7.60 -2.74
N LYS A 184 30.16 -7.57 -3.76
CA LYS A 184 29.05 -8.53 -3.95
C LYS A 184 29.42 -9.69 -4.87
N GLY A 185 30.66 -9.74 -5.38
CA GLY A 185 31.09 -10.76 -6.34
C GLY A 185 30.46 -10.60 -7.72
N TRP A 186 29.93 -9.42 -8.05
CA TRP A 186 29.33 -9.13 -9.35
C TRP A 186 30.38 -8.58 -10.32
N SER A 187 30.31 -9.00 -11.58
CA SER A 187 31.12 -8.43 -12.65
C SER A 187 30.58 -7.06 -13.06
N TRP A 188 31.45 -6.06 -13.20
CA TRP A 188 31.08 -4.74 -13.69
C TRP A 188 30.63 -4.80 -15.16
N PRO A 189 29.38 -4.42 -15.50
CA PRO A 189 28.90 -4.44 -16.88
C PRO A 189 29.63 -3.40 -17.74
N GLY A 190 30.23 -3.83 -18.85
CA GLY A 190 30.95 -2.92 -19.77
C GLY A 190 30.07 -1.79 -20.35
N VAL A 191 28.75 -2.02 -20.44
CA VAL A 191 27.77 -1.00 -20.88
C VAL A 191 27.73 0.24 -19.96
N PHE A 192 28.22 0.15 -18.72
CA PHE A 192 28.31 1.30 -17.83
C PHE A 192 29.50 2.22 -18.15
N ASP A 193 30.45 1.73 -18.95
CA ASP A 193 31.65 2.46 -19.35
C ASP A 193 31.54 2.98 -20.79
N GLU A 194 30.61 2.45 -21.57
CA GLU A 194 30.30 2.88 -22.94
C GLU A 194 29.60 4.26 -22.91
N PRO A 195 30.11 5.27 -23.66
CA PRO A 195 29.40 6.53 -23.79
C PRO A 195 28.09 6.32 -24.58
N PHE A 196 27.04 7.05 -24.20
CA PHE A 196 25.79 7.01 -24.97
C PHE A 196 26.05 7.49 -26.41
N PRO A 197 25.66 6.71 -27.43
CA PRO A 197 25.90 7.10 -28.81
C PRO A 197 25.04 8.31 -29.16
N SER A 198 25.65 9.28 -29.85
CA SER A 198 24.97 10.46 -30.36
C SER A 198 24.00 10.07 -31.48
N GLY A 199 22.70 10.33 -31.30
CA GLY A 199 21.68 10.10 -32.31
C GLY A 199 20.51 11.07 -32.15
N SER A 200 19.87 11.46 -33.26
CA SER A 200 18.64 12.26 -33.23
C SER A 200 17.50 11.42 -32.66
N ALA A 201 16.72 12.00 -31.74
CA ALA A 201 15.53 11.37 -31.17
C ALA A 201 14.40 11.21 -32.20
N GLU A 202 14.46 11.92 -33.33
CA GLU A 202 13.37 12.01 -34.31
C GLU A 202 13.19 10.76 -35.18
N GLN A 203 14.19 9.88 -35.24
CA GLN A 203 14.19 8.70 -36.14
C GLN A 203 13.99 7.36 -35.40
N GLY A 204 13.60 7.41 -34.13
CA GLY A 204 13.53 6.26 -33.23
C GLY A 204 12.15 5.68 -32.95
N ALA A 205 12.16 4.61 -32.16
CA ALA A 205 10.97 4.13 -31.49
C ALA A 205 10.46 5.19 -30.50
N VAL A 206 9.19 5.52 -30.55
CA VAL A 206 8.58 6.55 -29.70
C VAL A 206 8.07 5.90 -28.40
N TYR A 207 8.57 6.39 -27.28
CA TYR A 207 8.11 6.00 -25.94
C TYR A 207 7.36 7.17 -25.31
N GLN A 208 6.15 6.91 -24.81
CA GLN A 208 5.32 7.88 -24.12
C GLN A 208 5.25 7.55 -22.63
N THR A 209 5.34 8.56 -21.77
CA THR A 209 5.08 8.37 -20.34
C THR A 209 3.58 8.29 -20.12
N VAL A 210 3.10 7.17 -19.60
CA VAL A 210 1.70 6.93 -19.26
C VAL A 210 1.56 6.65 -17.77
N THR A 211 0.48 7.12 -17.16
CA THR A 211 0.23 6.86 -15.73
C THR A 211 -0.72 5.67 -15.61
N ILE A 212 -0.24 4.57 -15.04
CA ILE A 212 -1.05 3.37 -14.75
C ILE A 212 -1.09 3.22 -13.23
N GLU A 213 -2.29 3.19 -12.64
CA GLU A 213 -2.48 3.09 -11.18
C GLU A 213 -1.78 4.20 -10.36
N GLY A 214 -1.57 5.38 -10.95
CA GLY A 214 -0.90 6.50 -10.29
C GLY A 214 0.62 6.47 -10.35
N PHE A 215 1.22 5.47 -11.02
CA PHE A 215 2.65 5.38 -11.24
C PHE A 215 3.00 5.69 -12.71
N PRO A 216 4.09 6.43 -12.98
CA PRO A 216 4.55 6.69 -14.35
C PRO A 216 5.23 5.46 -14.94
N TYR A 217 4.81 5.06 -16.13
CA TYR A 217 5.40 4.00 -16.94
C TYR A 217 5.78 4.52 -18.31
N LEU A 218 6.78 3.92 -18.95
CA LEU A 218 7.08 4.16 -20.37
C LEU A 218 6.33 3.14 -21.22
N GLN A 219 5.45 3.61 -22.10
CA GLN A 219 4.73 2.80 -23.07
C GLN A 219 5.29 3.05 -24.47
N LEU A 220 5.63 1.97 -25.17
CA LEU A 220 6.04 2.02 -26.57
C LEU A 220 4.81 2.29 -27.45
N THR A 221 4.78 3.42 -28.16
CA THR A 221 3.65 3.80 -29.03
C THR A 221 3.81 3.31 -30.46
N THR A 222 5.03 2.96 -30.86
CA THR A 222 5.38 2.53 -32.23
C THR A 222 6.06 1.15 -32.20
N PRO A 223 5.29 0.07 -32.00
CA PRO A 223 5.86 -1.28 -31.78
C PRO A 223 6.66 -1.85 -32.97
N GLY A 224 6.46 -1.31 -34.18
CA GLY A 224 7.21 -1.71 -35.38
C GLY A 224 8.42 -0.83 -35.72
N ALA A 225 8.68 0.24 -34.96
CA ALA A 225 9.82 1.11 -35.22
C ALA A 225 11.12 0.47 -34.72
N THR A 226 12.20 0.63 -35.48
CA THR A 226 13.53 0.19 -35.05
C THR A 226 14.11 1.21 -34.05
N PRO A 227 14.51 0.81 -32.84
CA PRO A 227 15.08 1.74 -31.88
C PRO A 227 16.39 2.31 -32.41
N THR A 228 16.65 3.61 -32.15
CA THR A 228 17.95 4.20 -32.51
C THR A 228 19.08 3.52 -31.73
N PRO A 229 20.35 3.63 -32.17
CA PRO A 229 21.48 3.13 -31.40
C PRO A 229 21.51 3.66 -29.96
N ALA A 230 21.09 4.91 -29.74
CA ALA A 230 20.98 5.51 -28.41
C ALA A 230 19.88 4.87 -27.56
N GLN A 231 18.71 4.60 -28.16
CA GLN A 231 17.60 3.92 -27.48
C GLN A 231 17.94 2.46 -27.18
N ALA A 232 18.58 1.75 -28.12
CA ALA A 232 19.05 0.38 -27.91
C ALA A 232 20.08 0.32 -26.76
N HIS A 233 21.02 1.26 -26.71
CA HIS A 233 21.97 1.40 -25.61
C HIS A 233 21.24 1.73 -24.29
N ALA A 234 20.27 2.64 -24.29
CA ALA A 234 19.47 2.97 -23.11
C ALA A 234 18.72 1.74 -22.55
N ILE A 235 18.08 0.95 -23.40
CA ILE A 235 17.39 -0.29 -23.01
C ILE A 235 18.38 -1.29 -22.41
N LYS A 236 19.57 -1.42 -23.02
CA LYS A 236 20.66 -2.25 -22.48
C LYS A 236 21.06 -1.78 -21.08
N VAL A 237 21.31 -0.47 -20.88
CA VAL A 237 21.62 0.11 -19.56
C VAL A 237 20.49 -0.14 -18.56
N LEU A 238 19.23 0.03 -18.95
CA LEU A 238 18.07 -0.21 -18.07
C LEU A 238 17.96 -1.69 -17.64
N SER A 239 18.26 -2.63 -18.54
CA SER A 239 18.23 -4.06 -18.23
C SER A 239 19.21 -4.46 -17.11
N TYR A 240 20.35 -3.75 -17.00
CA TYR A 240 21.30 -3.94 -15.90
C TYR A 240 20.97 -3.09 -14.68
N THR A 241 20.62 -1.81 -14.87
CA THR A 241 20.39 -0.87 -13.75
C THR A 241 19.12 -1.19 -12.96
N PHE A 242 18.05 -1.65 -13.62
CA PHE A 242 16.78 -1.96 -12.96
C PHE A 242 16.91 -3.00 -11.84
N PRO A 243 17.43 -4.23 -12.06
CA PRO A 243 17.55 -5.20 -10.98
C PRO A 243 18.45 -4.72 -9.84
N ILE A 244 19.51 -3.96 -10.13
CA ILE A 244 20.40 -3.42 -9.08
C ILE A 244 19.65 -2.41 -8.22
N LEU A 245 18.92 -1.48 -8.83
CA LEU A 245 18.18 -0.46 -8.10
C LEU A 245 16.97 -1.05 -7.37
N SER A 246 16.34 -2.10 -7.91
CA SER A 246 15.31 -2.86 -7.21
C SER A 246 15.87 -3.55 -5.96
N MET A 247 17.08 -4.11 -6.04
CA MET A 247 17.77 -4.67 -4.87
C MET A 247 18.24 -3.57 -3.91
N ALA A 248 18.75 -2.45 -4.40
CA ALA A 248 19.27 -1.37 -3.54
C ALA A 248 18.18 -0.59 -2.82
N ASN A 249 16.99 -0.48 -3.41
CA ASN A 249 15.80 0.08 -2.77
C ASN A 249 15.07 -0.94 -1.88
N ASP A 250 15.57 -2.18 -1.79
CA ASP A 250 15.14 -3.10 -0.76
C ASP A 250 15.58 -2.52 0.60
N PRO A 251 14.65 -2.14 1.50
CA PRO A 251 14.98 -1.59 2.81
C PRO A 251 15.84 -2.54 3.66
N MET A 252 16.03 -3.80 3.25
CA MET A 252 16.93 -4.77 3.86
C MET A 252 18.43 -4.52 3.62
N LEU A 253 18.81 -3.81 2.54
CA LEU A 253 20.23 -3.54 2.22
C LEU A 253 20.72 -2.16 2.66
N TYR A 254 19.82 -1.30 3.16
CA TYR A 254 20.17 0.02 3.68
C TYR A 254 20.34 -0.03 5.20
N VAL A 255 21.59 -0.02 5.68
CA VAL A 255 21.86 0.48 7.04
C VAL A 255 21.57 1.99 6.97
N PRO A 256 20.63 2.54 7.77
CA PRO A 256 20.39 3.97 7.74
C PRO A 256 21.69 4.67 8.11
N ALA A 257 22.16 5.58 7.24
CA ALA A 257 23.18 6.54 7.65
C ALA A 257 22.70 7.24 8.92
N ALA A 258 23.56 7.29 9.94
CA ALA A 258 23.26 7.95 11.21
C ALA A 258 22.69 9.36 10.94
N PRO A 259 21.68 9.81 11.73
CA PRO A 259 20.97 11.05 11.46
C PRO A 259 21.93 12.24 11.52
N TYR A 260 22.27 12.79 10.36
CA TYR A 260 22.85 14.13 10.28
C TYR A 260 21.77 15.17 10.61
N GLN A 261 22.19 16.16 11.39
CA GLN A 261 21.43 17.31 11.83
C GLN A 261 20.81 18.07 10.62
N PRO A 262 19.58 18.57 10.73
CA PRO A 262 18.95 19.31 9.64
C PRO A 262 19.67 20.66 9.44
N GLN A 263 20.25 20.86 8.26
CA GLN A 263 20.61 22.20 7.82
C GLN A 263 19.34 23.02 7.56
N THR A 264 19.31 24.19 8.17
CA THR A 264 18.24 25.17 8.14
C THR A 264 17.97 25.73 6.74
N TYR A 265 16.68 25.86 6.44
CA TYR A 265 16.08 26.45 5.24
C TYR A 265 16.68 27.80 4.81
N ALA A 266 16.97 27.94 3.50
CA ALA A 266 17.12 29.23 2.84
C ALA A 266 15.75 29.67 2.29
N THR A 267 15.35 30.88 2.68
CA THR A 267 14.07 31.54 2.38
C THR A 267 13.90 31.89 0.90
N ALA A 268 12.67 31.76 0.40
CA ALA A 268 12.24 31.91 -0.99
C ALA A 268 12.36 33.34 -1.59
N THR A 269 13.08 34.26 -0.94
CA THR A 269 13.18 35.66 -1.38
C THR A 269 14.22 35.88 -2.49
N ASN A 270 15.07 34.89 -2.80
CA ASN A 270 16.22 35.09 -3.69
C ASN A 270 15.98 34.74 -5.18
N LEU A 271 14.81 34.24 -5.54
CA LEU A 271 14.53 33.78 -6.92
C LEU A 271 14.36 34.94 -7.91
N ASN A 272 13.74 36.05 -7.48
CA ASN A 272 13.57 37.24 -8.34
C ASN A 272 14.86 38.05 -8.52
N GLN A 273 15.77 38.06 -7.54
CA GLN A 273 17.09 38.69 -7.69
C GLN A 273 17.96 37.92 -8.69
N ARG A 274 17.89 36.58 -8.70
CA ARG A 274 18.61 35.74 -9.67
C ARG A 274 18.06 35.86 -11.09
N LEU A 275 16.75 36.03 -11.27
CA LEU A 275 16.13 36.27 -12.57
C LEU A 275 16.49 37.66 -13.14
N GLN A 276 16.56 38.69 -12.28
CA GLN A 276 17.02 40.03 -12.68
C GLN A 276 18.50 40.06 -13.08
N GLN A 277 19.35 39.24 -12.45
CA GLN A 277 20.75 39.09 -12.84
C GLN A 277 20.94 38.37 -14.19
N LEU A 278 19.96 37.57 -14.62
CA LEU A 278 19.97 36.87 -15.91
C LEU A 278 19.30 37.66 -17.04
N GLY A 279 18.93 38.93 -16.80
CA GLY A 279 18.26 39.78 -17.80
C GLY A 279 16.83 39.34 -18.14
N LEU A 280 16.25 38.44 -17.35
CA LEU A 280 14.90 37.91 -17.55
C LEU A 280 13.89 38.72 -16.72
N PRO A 281 12.71 39.03 -17.26
CA PRO A 281 11.70 39.79 -16.53
C PRO A 281 11.25 39.03 -15.28
N ALA A 282 11.17 39.75 -14.14
CA ALA A 282 10.74 39.17 -12.87
C ALA A 282 9.35 38.53 -13.03
N LEU A 283 9.21 37.29 -12.58
CA LEU A 283 7.95 36.56 -12.63
C LEU A 283 6.96 37.22 -11.66
N ARG A 284 6.09 38.09 -12.20
CA ARG A 284 4.89 38.55 -11.51
C ARG A 284 3.94 37.36 -11.44
N VAL A 285 3.97 36.63 -10.33
CA VAL A 285 2.91 35.67 -10.00
C VAL A 285 1.62 36.48 -9.92
N GLY A 286 0.77 36.33 -10.93
CA GLY A 286 -0.44 37.11 -11.13
C GLY A 286 -1.39 36.95 -9.95
N HIS A 287 -1.45 37.98 -9.11
CA HIS A 287 -2.68 38.29 -8.39
C HIS A 287 -3.66 38.79 -9.43
N ASN A 288 -4.67 37.97 -9.72
CA ASN A 288 -5.68 38.15 -10.76
C ASN A 288 -6.39 39.51 -10.60
N PRO A 289 -6.18 40.53 -11.46
CA PRO A 289 -7.05 41.67 -11.51
C PRO A 289 -8.18 41.35 -12.50
N ALA A 290 -9.33 40.96 -11.97
CA ALA A 290 -10.56 41.12 -12.71
C ALA A 290 -10.78 42.62 -12.97
N ALA A 291 -10.67 43.05 -14.23
CA ALA A 291 -11.35 44.23 -14.82
C ALA A 291 -10.70 44.60 -16.16
N ASN A 292 -11.29 44.16 -17.28
CA ASN A 292 -11.86 45.08 -18.28
C ASN A 292 -12.59 44.27 -19.36
N VAL A 293 -13.75 43.71 -19.01
CA VAL A 293 -14.71 43.25 -20.03
C VAL A 293 -15.69 44.41 -20.22
N ASN A 294 -15.70 44.96 -21.43
CA ASN A 294 -16.56 46.06 -21.84
C ASN A 294 -18.04 45.61 -21.75
N PRO A 295 -18.89 46.24 -20.92
CA PRO A 295 -20.25 45.76 -20.65
C PRO A 295 -21.26 45.95 -21.80
N ASN A 296 -20.83 46.37 -22.99
CA ASN A 296 -21.70 46.68 -24.13
C ASN A 296 -21.36 45.89 -25.42
N ASP A 297 -20.75 44.71 -25.34
CA ASP A 297 -20.55 43.84 -26.52
C ASP A 297 -21.65 42.77 -26.62
N PRO A 298 -22.68 42.95 -27.47
CA PRO A 298 -23.78 41.99 -27.64
C PRO A 298 -23.39 40.71 -28.43
N ASN A 299 -22.14 40.58 -28.88
CA ASN A 299 -21.69 39.44 -29.69
C ASN A 299 -20.62 38.55 -29.04
N ALA A 300 -20.33 38.71 -27.75
CA ALA A 300 -19.39 37.83 -27.06
C ALA A 300 -19.97 36.40 -26.94
N PRO A 301 -19.35 35.38 -27.57
CA PRO A 301 -19.86 34.01 -27.53
C PRO A 301 -19.75 33.44 -26.10
N ASN A 302 -20.88 32.96 -25.60
CA ASN A 302 -21.07 32.32 -24.31
C ASN A 302 -20.07 31.17 -24.08
N PRO A 303 -19.13 31.24 -23.12
CA PRO A 303 -18.21 30.15 -22.84
C PRO A 303 -18.81 29.24 -21.75
N LEU A 304 -19.91 28.58 -22.09
CA LEU A 304 -20.55 27.56 -21.23
C LEU A 304 -20.92 26.37 -22.11
N GLY A 305 -20.00 25.41 -22.23
CA GLY A 305 -20.29 24.16 -22.91
C GLY A 305 -19.08 23.38 -23.43
N ALA A 306 -18.21 22.90 -22.54
CA ALA A 306 -17.33 21.78 -22.86
C ALA A 306 -17.05 20.93 -21.60
N PRO A 307 -17.64 19.73 -21.47
CA PRO A 307 -17.32 18.81 -20.39
C PRO A 307 -16.07 18.01 -20.78
N GLY A 308 -14.92 18.23 -20.13
CA GLY A 308 -13.77 17.34 -20.39
C GLY A 308 -12.37 17.76 -19.98
N ALA A 309 -12.14 18.97 -19.44
CA ALA A 309 -10.79 19.40 -19.04
C ALA A 309 -10.71 19.58 -17.51
N GLY A 310 -10.80 18.47 -16.78
CA GLY A 310 -10.57 18.43 -15.34
C GLY A 310 -9.08 18.53 -15.03
N GLY A 311 -8.53 19.74 -15.05
CA GLY A 311 -7.27 20.02 -14.36
C GLY A 311 -7.46 19.66 -12.89
N ALA A 312 -6.61 18.75 -12.38
CA ALA A 312 -6.56 18.42 -10.96
C ALA A 312 -6.06 19.66 -10.20
N GLU A 313 -6.97 20.58 -9.92
CA GLU A 313 -6.78 21.66 -8.98
C GLU A 313 -6.59 20.98 -7.62
N ILE A 314 -5.33 20.86 -7.21
CA ILE A 314 -4.96 20.44 -5.86
C ILE A 314 -5.66 21.45 -4.96
N ARG A 315 -6.82 21.06 -4.40
CA ARG A 315 -7.50 21.85 -3.37
C ARG A 315 -6.48 22.02 -2.27
N ALA A 316 -5.87 23.20 -2.24
CA ALA A 316 -4.94 23.59 -1.21
C ALA A 316 -5.71 23.41 0.09
N ILE A 317 -5.35 22.37 0.86
CA ILE A 317 -5.80 22.22 2.23
C ILE A 317 -5.59 23.60 2.84
N PRO A 318 -6.63 24.28 3.36
CA PRO A 318 -6.51 25.65 3.81
C PRO A 318 -5.55 25.66 5.01
N MET A 319 -4.26 25.81 4.73
CA MET A 319 -3.18 25.80 5.73
C MET A 319 -3.45 26.84 6.81
N ARG A 320 -4.20 27.89 6.48
CA ARG A 320 -4.70 28.89 7.44
C ARG A 320 -5.56 28.29 8.57
N ALA A 321 -6.43 27.32 8.27
CA ALA A 321 -7.28 26.69 9.29
C ALA A 321 -6.47 25.84 10.28
N LEU A 322 -5.34 25.29 9.85
CA LEU A 322 -4.42 24.50 10.69
C LEU A 322 -3.42 25.37 11.46
N MET A 323 -2.95 26.46 10.85
CA MET A 323 -1.93 27.34 11.43
C MET A 323 -2.44 28.14 12.62
N VAL A 324 -3.70 28.60 12.60
CA VAL A 324 -4.25 29.45 13.68
C VAL A 324 -4.32 28.70 15.02
N PRO A 325 -4.88 27.47 15.12
CA PRO A 325 -4.88 26.70 16.36
C PRO A 325 -3.47 26.33 16.84
N LEU A 326 -2.56 25.96 15.93
CA LEU A 326 -1.17 25.63 16.28
C LEU A 326 -0.39 26.83 16.81
N MET A 327 -0.58 28.01 16.20
CA MET A 327 0.01 29.26 16.68
C MET A 327 -0.53 29.64 18.05
N MET A 328 -1.84 29.49 18.27
CA MET A 328 -2.49 29.77 19.55
C MET A 328 -2.02 28.80 20.65
N LEU A 329 -1.84 27.52 20.30
CA LEU A 329 -1.23 26.51 21.17
C LEU A 329 0.21 26.90 21.51
N ALA A 330 1.07 27.14 20.51
CA ALA A 330 2.45 27.54 20.72
C ALA A 330 2.56 28.79 21.63
N PHE A 331 1.74 29.81 21.37
CA PHE A 331 1.66 31.00 22.23
C PHE A 331 1.26 30.66 23.67
N ARG A 332 0.24 29.82 23.87
CA ARG A 332 -0.20 29.38 25.21
C ARG A 332 0.88 28.57 25.92
N THR A 333 1.63 27.72 25.19
CA THR A 333 2.77 26.98 25.76
C THR A 333 3.90 27.89 26.17
N LEU A 334 4.22 28.92 25.38
CA LEU A 334 5.23 29.92 25.72
C LEU A 334 4.83 30.74 26.95
N LEU A 335 3.56 31.13 27.07
CA LEU A 335 3.05 31.80 28.27
C LEU A 335 3.15 30.90 29.50
N LEU A 336 2.78 29.62 29.40
CA LEU A 336 2.89 28.67 30.50
C LEU A 336 4.34 28.41 30.89
N LEU A 337 5.26 28.29 29.93
CA LEU A 337 6.70 28.18 30.18
C LEU A 337 7.28 29.45 30.83
N TYR A 338 6.74 30.62 30.49
CA TYR A 338 7.13 31.91 31.06
C TYR A 338 6.71 32.04 32.52
N PHE A 339 5.44 31.75 32.85
CA PHE A 339 4.94 31.83 34.22
C PHE A 339 5.41 30.67 35.11
N PHE A 340 5.61 29.50 34.53
CA PHE A 340 6.03 28.29 35.23
C PHE A 340 7.34 27.77 34.64
N SER A 341 8.44 28.38 35.07
CA SER A 341 9.77 27.97 34.64
C SER A 341 10.02 26.49 34.99
N PRO A 342 10.15 25.58 34.00
CA PRO A 342 10.28 24.15 34.25
C PRO A 342 11.56 23.79 35.02
N SER A 343 12.57 24.66 34.96
CA SER A 343 13.87 24.49 35.61
C SER A 343 13.77 24.38 37.13
N LYS A 344 12.75 24.99 37.74
CA LYS A 344 12.57 24.96 39.20
C LYS A 344 11.68 23.80 39.66
N ARG A 345 10.87 23.23 38.77
CA ARG A 345 9.88 22.17 39.09
C ARG A 345 9.74 21.20 37.91
N PRO A 346 10.60 20.16 37.82
CA PRO A 346 10.62 19.26 36.66
C PRO A 346 9.30 18.50 36.46
N LEU A 347 8.58 18.21 37.56
CA LEU A 347 7.28 17.55 37.52
C LEU A 347 6.21 18.41 36.81
N PHE A 348 6.30 19.74 36.93
CA PHE A 348 5.42 20.65 36.19
C PHE A 348 5.76 20.67 34.69
N GLY A 349 7.04 20.55 34.33
CA GLY A 349 7.46 20.38 32.93
C GLY A 349 6.90 19.12 32.29
N LEU A 350 6.83 18.01 33.04
CA LEU A 350 6.25 16.76 32.58
C LEU A 350 4.73 16.86 32.38
N LEU A 351 4.01 17.45 33.35
CA LEU A 351 2.57 17.70 33.23
C LEU A 351 2.24 18.65 32.07
N LEU A 352 3.04 19.70 31.90
CA LEU A 352 2.90 20.63 30.78
C LEU A 352 3.15 19.91 29.44
N SER A 353 4.17 19.06 29.35
CA SER A 353 4.44 18.27 28.15
C SER A 353 3.29 17.33 27.80
N LEU A 354 2.72 16.63 28.78
CA LEU A 354 1.52 15.81 28.61
C LEU A 354 0.31 16.63 28.13
N TRP A 355 0.11 17.82 28.69
CA TRP A 355 -0.98 18.72 28.30
C TRP A 355 -0.81 19.23 26.86
N ILE A 356 0.41 19.60 26.47
CA ILE A 356 0.74 20.01 25.10
C ILE A 356 0.47 18.87 24.12
N LEU A 357 0.87 17.65 24.46
CA LEU A 357 0.62 16.47 23.64
C LEU A 357 -0.90 16.22 23.47
N TYR A 358 -1.66 16.38 24.55
CA TYR A 358 -3.12 16.21 24.55
C TYR A 358 -3.83 17.24 23.66
N GLU A 359 -3.49 18.53 23.77
CA GLU A 359 -4.09 19.58 22.95
C GLU A 359 -3.66 19.48 21.47
N ALA A 360 -2.39 19.16 21.19
CA ALA A 360 -1.93 18.93 19.82
C ALA A 360 -2.66 17.73 19.18
N TRP A 361 -2.90 16.67 19.95
CA TRP A 361 -3.71 15.53 19.51
C TRP A 361 -5.15 15.94 19.22
N ASN A 362 -5.77 16.78 20.06
CA ASN A 362 -7.14 17.24 19.87
C ASN A 362 -7.29 18.12 18.61
N ALA A 363 -6.35 19.04 18.38
CA ALA A 363 -6.30 19.87 17.18
C ALA A 363 -6.12 19.02 15.90
N MET A 364 -5.25 18.02 15.95
CA MET A 364 -5.06 17.07 14.85
C MET A 364 -6.33 16.26 14.58
N ARG A 365 -7.03 15.81 15.63
CA ARG A 365 -8.27 15.03 15.49
C ARG A 365 -9.40 15.83 14.83
N MET A 366 -9.53 17.12 15.12
CA MET A 366 -10.53 17.99 14.48
C MET A 366 -10.31 18.09 12.96
N VAL A 367 -9.05 18.28 12.55
CA VAL A 367 -8.69 18.38 11.12
C VAL A 367 -8.93 17.07 10.37
N LEU A 368 -8.65 15.94 11.02
CA LEU A 368 -8.88 14.61 10.43
C LEU A 368 -10.37 14.28 10.30
N ASN A 369 -11.20 14.63 11.30
CA ASN A 369 -12.64 14.34 11.28
C ASN A 369 -13.43 15.24 10.31
N ASP A 370 -13.01 16.49 10.12
CA ASP A 370 -13.70 17.42 9.21
C ASP A 370 -13.47 17.07 7.72
N GLY A 371 -12.44 16.27 7.42
CA GLY A 371 -12.14 15.81 6.06
C GLY A 371 -13.17 14.84 5.47
N GLU A 372 -13.86 14.05 6.29
CA GLU A 372 -14.85 13.06 5.82
C GLU A 372 -16.28 13.62 5.71
N ARG A 373 -16.66 14.65 6.49
CA ARG A 373 -18.03 15.19 6.44
C ARG A 373 -18.33 16.12 5.26
N GLY A 374 -17.31 16.56 4.52
CA GLY A 374 -17.46 17.57 3.46
C GLY A 374 -17.77 17.04 2.06
N ALA A 375 -17.69 15.73 1.81
CA ALA A 375 -17.81 15.17 0.45
C ALA A 375 -19.24 14.75 0.04
N ASP A 376 -20.10 14.37 1.00
CA ASP A 376 -21.41 13.78 0.70
C ASP A 376 -22.61 14.73 0.87
N GLY A 377 -22.36 16.00 1.20
CA GLY A 377 -23.39 16.96 1.64
C GLY A 377 -23.92 17.97 0.62
N ALA A 378 -23.43 17.99 -0.63
CA ALA A 378 -23.90 18.96 -1.63
C ALA A 378 -25.03 18.40 -2.51
N ALA A 379 -26.13 17.97 -1.88
CA ALA A 379 -27.39 17.79 -2.58
C ALA A 379 -28.00 19.19 -2.85
N ASN A 380 -27.94 19.60 -4.12
CA ASN A 380 -28.47 20.85 -4.64
C ASN A 380 -30.00 20.94 -4.41
N PRO A 381 -30.53 21.77 -3.48
CA PRO A 381 -31.96 21.91 -3.26
C PRO A 381 -32.45 23.03 -4.18
N GLY A 382 -32.64 22.74 -5.46
CA GLY A 382 -33.00 23.80 -6.40
C GLY A 382 -33.15 23.35 -7.84
N ALA A 383 -34.06 22.42 -8.13
CA ALA A 383 -34.61 22.25 -9.47
C ALA A 383 -36.14 22.20 -9.38
N PRO A 384 -36.85 23.25 -9.82
CA PRO A 384 -38.31 23.24 -9.86
C PRO A 384 -38.82 22.32 -10.98
N ASN A 385 -39.92 21.64 -10.68
CA ASN A 385 -40.71 20.76 -11.54
C ASN A 385 -40.85 21.27 -12.99
N ALA A 386 -40.49 20.42 -13.96
CA ALA A 386 -40.98 20.52 -15.34
C ALA A 386 -42.05 19.44 -15.57
N PRO A 387 -43.23 19.78 -16.12
CA PRO A 387 -44.36 18.87 -16.21
C PRO A 387 -44.29 17.95 -17.45
N ASN A 388 -44.97 16.82 -17.31
CA ASN A 388 -45.27 15.79 -18.32
C ASN A 388 -45.56 16.32 -19.73
N ALA A 389 -44.95 15.70 -20.74
CA ALA A 389 -45.43 15.69 -22.12
C ALA A 389 -45.58 14.23 -22.62
N PRO A 390 -46.67 13.88 -23.32
CA PRO A 390 -47.02 12.50 -23.63
C PRO A 390 -46.47 11.99 -24.98
N ALA A 391 -46.53 10.67 -25.07
CA ALA A 391 -46.37 9.75 -26.19
C ALA A 391 -46.47 10.28 -27.64
N GLY A 392 -45.61 9.71 -28.49
CA GLY A 392 -45.92 9.41 -29.89
C GLY A 392 -44.79 9.69 -30.87
N ALA A 393 -44.19 8.63 -31.43
CA ALA A 393 -43.95 8.48 -32.86
C ALA A 393 -43.07 7.25 -33.15
N ALA A 394 -43.66 6.30 -33.88
CA ALA A 394 -42.99 5.20 -34.53
C ALA A 394 -42.00 5.70 -35.60
N ARG A 395 -40.90 4.99 -35.81
CA ARG A 395 -40.20 4.95 -37.09
C ARG A 395 -39.58 3.56 -37.34
N PRO A 396 -39.46 3.17 -38.63
CA PRO A 396 -39.55 1.77 -39.05
C PRO A 396 -38.19 1.07 -39.17
N ALA A 397 -38.31 -0.25 -39.29
CA ALA A 397 -37.28 -1.22 -39.58
C ALA A 397 -36.48 -0.90 -40.86
N ALA A 398 -35.17 -1.10 -40.78
CA ALA A 398 -34.29 -1.30 -41.93
C ALA A 398 -33.52 -2.61 -41.73
N ALA A 399 -33.64 -3.48 -42.73
CA ALA A 399 -33.06 -4.81 -42.80
C ALA A 399 -31.64 -4.77 -43.39
N GLY A 400 -30.81 -5.74 -42.97
CA GLY A 400 -29.77 -6.34 -43.82
C GLY A 400 -28.31 -5.96 -43.51
N ALA A 401 -27.64 -6.76 -42.67
CA ALA A 401 -26.20 -7.01 -42.78
C ALA A 401 -25.83 -8.34 -42.09
N ALA A 402 -25.00 -9.14 -42.78
CA ALA A 402 -24.60 -10.52 -42.45
C ALA A 402 -23.71 -10.63 -41.19
N PRO A 403 -23.64 -11.83 -40.55
CA PRO A 403 -22.90 -12.01 -39.30
C PRO A 403 -21.39 -12.21 -39.54
N ALA A 404 -20.56 -11.37 -38.90
CA ALA A 404 -19.13 -11.59 -38.73
C ALA A 404 -18.85 -12.35 -37.41
N PRO A 405 -17.79 -13.17 -37.32
CA PRO A 405 -17.52 -14.03 -36.18
C PRO A 405 -17.05 -13.24 -34.95
N ASN A 406 -17.72 -13.50 -33.83
CA ASN A 406 -17.56 -12.82 -32.55
C ASN A 406 -16.30 -13.30 -31.81
N VAL A 407 -15.23 -12.50 -31.84
CA VAL A 407 -14.04 -12.69 -30.99
C VAL A 407 -14.24 -11.85 -29.72
N ASN A 408 -14.78 -12.48 -28.68
CA ASN A 408 -14.96 -11.89 -27.35
C ASN A 408 -13.60 -11.71 -26.64
N GLY A 409 -12.91 -10.61 -26.93
CA GLY A 409 -11.84 -10.05 -26.11
C GLY A 409 -12.38 -8.86 -25.31
N VAL A 410 -12.90 -9.10 -24.10
CA VAL A 410 -13.33 -8.02 -23.20
C VAL A 410 -12.09 -7.33 -22.65
N VAL A 411 -11.76 -6.18 -23.23
CA VAL A 411 -10.83 -5.21 -22.66
C VAL A 411 -11.49 -4.61 -21.41
N PRO A 412 -10.87 -4.69 -20.22
CA PRO A 412 -11.44 -4.10 -19.01
C PRO A 412 -11.44 -2.57 -19.15
N VAL A 413 -12.63 -1.98 -19.14
CA VAL A 413 -12.83 -0.53 -19.09
C VAL A 413 -12.35 -0.06 -17.71
N PRO A 414 -11.33 0.83 -17.62
CA PRO A 414 -10.87 1.35 -16.35
C PRO A 414 -11.96 2.27 -15.79
N GLY A 415 -12.47 1.93 -14.60
CA GLY A 415 -13.38 2.79 -13.86
C GLY A 415 -12.74 4.14 -13.54
N PRO A 416 -13.55 5.20 -13.36
CA PRO A 416 -13.03 6.55 -13.11
C PRO A 416 -12.27 6.57 -11.78
N ALA A 417 -10.95 6.62 -11.87
CA ALA A 417 -10.02 6.78 -10.75
C ALA A 417 -10.08 8.22 -10.20
N ALA A 418 -11.23 8.60 -9.66
CA ALA A 418 -11.41 9.89 -9.01
C ALA A 418 -10.68 9.92 -7.66
N GLY A 419 -9.55 10.62 -7.61
CA GLY A 419 -9.10 11.35 -6.41
C GLY A 419 -8.71 10.53 -5.18
N ARG A 420 -7.83 9.53 -5.29
CA ARG A 420 -7.15 9.00 -4.10
C ARG A 420 -6.29 10.09 -3.46
N SER A 421 -6.79 10.68 -2.38
CA SER A 421 -6.10 11.73 -1.62
C SER A 421 -4.74 11.24 -1.11
N GLY A 422 -3.70 12.08 -1.17
CA GLY A 422 -2.34 11.72 -0.73
C GLY A 422 -2.24 11.25 0.73
N LEU A 423 -3.24 11.58 1.56
CA LEU A 423 -3.40 11.09 2.92
C LEU A 423 -3.57 9.56 2.96
N ASN A 424 -4.27 8.96 1.99
CA ASN A 424 -4.43 7.50 1.89
C ASN A 424 -3.11 6.78 1.65
N VAL A 425 -2.22 7.34 0.82
CA VAL A 425 -0.88 6.78 0.56
C VAL A 425 -0.02 6.82 1.82
N ILE A 426 -0.11 7.92 2.58
CA ILE A 426 0.60 8.05 3.85
C ILE A 426 0.06 7.03 4.87
N LEU A 427 -1.26 6.90 4.98
CA LEU A 427 -1.89 5.92 5.89
C LEU A 427 -1.54 4.48 5.50
N ASP A 428 -1.51 4.14 4.21
CA ASP A 428 -1.09 2.82 3.73
C ASP A 428 0.38 2.53 4.05
N ARG A 429 1.25 3.54 3.89
CA ARG A 429 2.67 3.42 4.25
C ARG A 429 2.88 3.24 5.75
N MET A 430 2.11 3.94 6.58
CA MET A 430 2.15 3.76 8.05
C MET A 430 1.62 2.37 8.45
N ALA A 431 0.50 1.93 7.84
CA ALA A 431 -0.11 0.64 8.12
C ALA A 431 0.81 -0.54 7.76
N THR A 432 1.59 -0.43 6.69
CA THR A 432 2.55 -1.44 6.22
C THR A 432 3.94 -1.32 6.86
N MET A 433 4.17 -0.33 7.71
CA MET A 433 5.45 -0.11 8.36
C MET A 433 5.84 -1.31 9.26
N ASN A 434 7.07 -1.81 9.07
CA ASN A 434 7.63 -3.04 9.65
C ASN A 434 7.08 -4.35 9.09
N LEU A 435 5.83 -4.41 8.60
CA LEU A 435 5.27 -5.64 8.01
C LEU A 435 6.08 -6.09 6.79
N ALA A 436 6.45 -5.17 5.90
CA ALA A 436 7.23 -5.49 4.72
C ALA A 436 8.63 -6.06 5.06
N ALA A 437 9.30 -5.51 6.08
CA ALA A 437 10.60 -6.00 6.53
C ALA A 437 10.47 -7.39 7.17
N GLU A 438 9.44 -7.59 8.01
CA GLU A 438 9.20 -8.90 8.62
C GLU A 438 8.76 -9.96 7.59
N ASP A 439 8.01 -9.59 6.55
CA ASP A 439 7.65 -10.49 5.45
C ASP A 439 8.87 -10.85 4.61
N ALA A 440 9.76 -9.89 4.33
CA ALA A 440 11.05 -10.17 3.71
C ALA A 440 11.88 -11.15 4.56
N MET A 441 11.85 -11.01 5.89
CA MET A 441 12.53 -11.94 6.80
C MET A 441 11.88 -13.32 6.86
N LEU A 442 10.56 -13.44 6.71
CA LEU A 442 9.86 -14.73 6.60
C LEU A 442 10.21 -15.47 5.30
N ASN A 443 10.42 -14.71 4.22
CA ASN A 443 10.74 -15.23 2.89
C ASN A 443 12.23 -15.46 2.65
N SER A 444 13.10 -14.80 3.41
CA SER A 444 14.56 -14.92 3.27
C SER A 444 15.08 -16.20 3.93
N GLU A 445 16.01 -16.87 3.25
CA GLU A 445 16.78 -17.99 3.82
C GLU A 445 17.97 -17.50 4.68
N ALA A 446 18.26 -16.20 4.67
CA ALA A 446 19.38 -15.64 5.41
C ALA A 446 19.09 -15.62 6.92
N PRO A 447 20.07 -15.99 7.76
CA PRO A 447 19.91 -15.94 9.21
C PRO A 447 19.73 -14.49 9.66
N ALA A 448 18.50 -14.13 10.02
CA ALA A 448 18.20 -12.79 10.50
C ALA A 448 18.39 -12.69 12.02
N PRO A 449 19.16 -11.72 12.54
CA PRO A 449 19.38 -11.55 13.96
C PRO A 449 18.04 -11.23 14.67
N PRO A 450 17.86 -11.67 15.93
CA PRO A 450 16.66 -11.34 16.68
C PRO A 450 16.56 -9.81 16.87
N PRO A 451 15.33 -9.25 16.85
CA PRO A 451 15.16 -7.82 17.06
C PRO A 451 15.68 -7.42 18.44
N SER A 452 16.58 -6.44 18.44
CA SER A 452 17.16 -5.88 19.68
C SER A 452 16.06 -5.29 20.57
N PHE A 453 16.33 -5.19 21.88
CA PHE A 453 15.39 -4.57 22.82
C PHE A 453 15.00 -3.14 22.40
N GLY A 454 15.97 -2.35 21.92
CA GLY A 454 15.72 -1.00 21.41
C GLY A 454 14.81 -0.98 20.19
N GLN A 455 14.97 -1.93 19.26
CA GLN A 455 14.05 -2.10 18.12
C GLN A 455 12.65 -2.49 18.59
N LYS A 456 12.52 -3.42 19.55
CA LYS A 456 11.22 -3.80 20.11
C LYS A 456 10.52 -2.61 20.79
N ALA A 457 11.24 -1.83 21.58
CA ALA A 457 10.71 -0.62 22.21
C ALA A 457 10.28 0.43 21.18
N LYS A 458 11.11 0.67 20.16
CA LYS A 458 10.78 1.57 19.04
C LYS A 458 9.53 1.09 18.29
N MET A 459 9.43 -0.20 17.98
CA MET A 459 8.27 -0.79 17.32
C MET A 459 7.02 -0.64 18.18
N PHE A 460 7.10 -0.95 19.48
CA PHE A 460 5.99 -0.79 20.41
C PHE A 460 5.49 0.65 20.47
N VAL A 461 6.39 1.63 20.64
CA VAL A 461 6.01 3.05 20.68
C VAL A 461 5.39 3.49 19.35
N THR A 462 5.98 3.08 18.22
CA THR A 462 5.45 3.40 16.90
C THR A 462 4.04 2.82 16.71
N LEU A 463 3.85 1.54 17.05
CA LEU A 463 2.56 0.84 16.99
C LEU A 463 1.53 1.47 17.93
N PHE A 464 1.96 1.87 19.13
CA PHE A 464 1.11 2.55 20.11
C PHE A 464 0.55 3.84 19.53
N PHE A 465 1.39 4.72 18.99
CA PHE A 465 0.92 5.96 18.35
C PHE A 465 0.07 5.69 17.11
N MET A 466 0.41 4.69 16.30
CA MET A 466 -0.36 4.34 15.12
C MET A 466 -1.74 3.75 15.46
N SER A 467 -1.87 3.06 16.61
CA SER A 467 -3.14 2.54 17.11
C SER A 467 -4.12 3.63 17.58
N LEU A 468 -3.63 4.85 17.85
CA LEU A 468 -4.48 5.99 18.18
C LEU A 468 -5.28 6.50 16.96
N HIS A 469 -4.90 6.11 15.74
CA HIS A 469 -5.60 6.49 14.52
C HIS A 469 -6.43 5.32 13.98
N PRO A 470 -7.78 5.33 14.10
CA PRO A 470 -8.64 4.19 13.75
C PRO A 470 -8.40 3.66 12.34
N ALA A 471 -8.36 4.54 11.33
CA ALA A 471 -8.15 4.10 9.94
C ALA A 471 -6.77 3.47 9.69
N ALA A 472 -5.70 3.94 10.37
CA ALA A 472 -4.37 3.35 10.23
C ALA A 472 -4.31 1.99 10.92
N TRP A 473 -4.98 1.88 12.07
CA TRP A 473 -5.13 0.65 12.83
C TRP A 473 -5.91 -0.41 12.04
N ASP A 474 -7.06 -0.08 11.46
CA ASP A 474 -7.88 -1.02 10.68
C ASP A 474 -7.15 -1.53 9.43
N ARG A 475 -6.43 -0.65 8.74
CA ARG A 475 -5.58 -1.03 7.60
C ARG A 475 -4.46 -1.97 8.01
N ARG A 476 -3.80 -1.68 9.14
CA ARG A 476 -2.74 -2.54 9.66
C ARG A 476 -3.29 -3.89 10.11
N ARG A 477 -4.43 -3.94 10.78
CA ARG A 477 -5.11 -5.21 11.12
C ARG A 477 -5.37 -6.01 9.86
N THR A 478 -5.93 -5.39 8.83
CA THR A 478 -6.18 -6.06 7.54
C THR A 478 -4.89 -6.60 6.91
N ALA A 479 -3.79 -5.83 6.94
CA ALA A 479 -2.49 -6.28 6.46
C ALA A 479 -1.93 -7.45 7.28
N LEU A 480 -2.06 -7.40 8.61
CA LEU A 480 -1.72 -8.52 9.51
C LEU A 480 -2.56 -9.77 9.20
N ARG A 481 -3.87 -9.64 8.97
CA ARG A 481 -4.74 -10.77 8.58
C ARG A 481 -4.30 -11.45 7.31
N ARG A 482 -3.95 -10.67 6.29
CA ARG A 482 -3.44 -11.22 5.03
C ARG A 482 -2.14 -11.97 5.23
N ARG A 483 -1.20 -11.39 5.99
CA ARG A 483 0.08 -12.03 6.30
C ARG A 483 -0.10 -13.33 7.10
N GLU A 484 -0.87 -13.28 8.18
CA GLU A 484 -1.11 -14.45 9.03
C GLU A 484 -1.91 -15.54 8.29
N GLY A 485 -2.84 -15.15 7.42
CA GLY A 485 -3.51 -16.07 6.50
C GLY A 485 -2.54 -16.79 5.55
N ASN A 486 -1.56 -16.06 5.00
CA ASN A 486 -0.50 -16.66 4.19
C ASN A 486 0.37 -17.64 5.00
N ILE A 487 0.74 -17.27 6.24
CA ILE A 487 1.54 -18.12 7.14
C ILE A 487 0.77 -19.41 7.49
N ARG A 488 -0.53 -19.33 7.75
CA ARG A 488 -1.38 -20.51 8.01
C ARG A 488 -1.54 -21.39 6.77
N THR A 489 -1.67 -20.78 5.59
CA THR A 489 -1.71 -21.53 4.33
C THR A 489 -0.39 -22.26 4.08
N GLU A 490 0.75 -21.60 4.32
CA GLU A 490 2.08 -22.22 4.25
C GLU A 490 2.23 -23.34 5.30
N ALA A 491 1.75 -23.13 6.52
CA ALA A 491 1.72 -24.14 7.57
C ALA A 491 0.90 -25.38 7.20
N ASN A 492 -0.35 -25.20 6.78
CA ASN A 492 -1.21 -26.31 6.36
C ASN A 492 -0.62 -27.05 5.16
N ALA A 493 0.03 -26.34 4.23
CA ALA A 493 0.73 -26.96 3.11
C ALA A 493 1.93 -27.81 3.56
N ARG A 494 2.61 -27.43 4.64
CA ARG A 494 3.70 -28.21 5.26
C ARG A 494 3.18 -29.44 6.00
N GLU A 495 2.10 -29.31 6.76
CA GLU A 495 1.49 -30.44 7.49
C GLU A 495 0.95 -31.49 6.51
N ALA A 496 0.21 -31.06 5.47
CA ALA A 496 -0.24 -31.95 4.40
C ALA A 496 0.92 -32.58 3.59
N ALA A 497 2.10 -31.96 3.57
CA ALA A 497 3.28 -32.56 2.97
C ALA A 497 3.87 -33.68 3.83
N GLN A 498 3.86 -33.54 5.15
CA GLN A 498 4.34 -34.55 6.08
C GLN A 498 3.42 -35.78 6.04
N GLU A 499 2.10 -35.58 6.15
CA GLU A 499 1.11 -36.67 6.08
C GLU A 499 1.19 -37.47 4.77
N ASN A 500 1.32 -36.79 3.63
CA ASN A 500 1.46 -37.47 2.33
C ASN A 500 2.78 -38.22 2.19
N THR A 501 3.83 -37.80 2.89
CA THR A 501 5.13 -38.49 2.85
C THR A 501 5.03 -39.83 3.55
N GLU A 502 4.35 -39.89 4.70
CA GLU A 502 4.12 -41.12 5.47
C GLU A 502 3.19 -42.11 4.73
N GLN A 503 2.15 -41.62 4.05
CA GLN A 503 1.20 -42.50 3.36
C GLN A 503 1.73 -43.10 2.05
N GLN A 504 2.73 -42.48 1.42
CA GLN A 504 3.21 -42.89 0.09
C GLN A 504 4.46 -43.78 0.08
N GLU A 505 4.97 -44.23 1.24
CA GLU A 505 6.14 -45.13 1.29
C GLU A 505 5.91 -46.52 0.63
N GLY A 506 4.67 -46.85 0.20
CA GLY A 506 4.33 -48.13 -0.42
C GLY A 506 3.88 -48.13 -1.89
N GLN A 507 3.76 -46.99 -2.57
CA GLN A 507 3.23 -46.92 -3.95
C GLN A 507 4.21 -46.25 -4.92
N THR A 508 4.34 -46.82 -6.13
CA THR A 508 5.11 -46.25 -7.25
C THR A 508 4.60 -44.85 -7.59
N ARG A 509 5.40 -43.81 -7.28
CA ARG A 509 5.08 -42.39 -7.51
C ARG A 509 5.16 -42.04 -9.00
N SER A 510 4.21 -41.23 -9.46
CA SER A 510 4.30 -40.56 -10.77
C SER A 510 5.35 -39.45 -10.72
N GLU A 511 5.99 -39.12 -11.84
CA GLU A 511 6.99 -38.03 -11.93
C GLU A 511 6.43 -36.68 -11.45
N GLU A 512 5.14 -36.42 -11.69
CA GLU A 512 4.47 -35.22 -11.17
C GLU A 512 4.38 -35.22 -9.64
N ASP A 513 4.15 -36.38 -9.04
CA ASP A 513 4.09 -36.52 -7.58
C ASP A 513 5.47 -36.31 -6.96
N GLU A 514 6.53 -36.75 -7.65
CA GLU A 514 7.90 -36.45 -7.23
C GLU A 514 8.20 -34.94 -7.28
N ALA A 515 7.81 -34.25 -8.34
CA ALA A 515 8.03 -32.80 -8.46
C ALA A 515 7.29 -32.03 -7.35
N ARG A 516 6.04 -32.41 -7.05
CA ARG A 516 5.25 -31.86 -5.94
C ARG A 516 5.89 -32.19 -4.59
N ALA A 517 6.37 -33.42 -4.40
CA ALA A 517 7.08 -33.84 -3.19
C ALA A 517 8.37 -33.03 -2.99
N ARG A 518 9.17 -32.79 -4.04
CA ARG A 518 10.38 -31.95 -3.97
C ARG A 518 10.05 -30.50 -3.59
N ALA A 519 9.02 -29.91 -4.20
CA ALA A 519 8.58 -28.54 -3.86
C ALA A 519 8.14 -28.44 -2.38
N ARG A 520 7.41 -29.44 -1.88
CA ARG A 520 6.99 -29.53 -0.48
C ARG A 520 8.17 -29.70 0.48
N MET A 521 9.12 -30.58 0.16
CA MET A 521 10.35 -30.75 0.95
C MET A 521 11.15 -29.45 1.02
N GLN A 522 11.23 -28.68 -0.07
CA GLN A 522 11.89 -27.36 -0.06
C GLN A 522 11.20 -26.39 0.90
N MET A 523 9.85 -26.39 0.98
CA MET A 523 9.12 -25.56 1.95
C MET A 523 9.44 -25.96 3.40
N VAL A 524 9.48 -27.27 3.70
CA VAL A 524 9.86 -27.78 5.03
C VAL A 524 11.30 -27.40 5.37
N GLN A 525 12.25 -27.59 4.44
CA GLN A 525 13.65 -27.21 4.65
C GLN A 525 13.84 -25.71 4.86
N ARG A 526 13.11 -24.86 4.12
CA ARG A 526 13.11 -23.41 4.34
C ARG A 526 12.62 -23.08 5.73
N HIS A 527 11.53 -23.68 6.17
CA HIS A 527 11.01 -23.49 7.53
C HIS A 527 12.03 -23.93 8.58
N GLU A 528 12.71 -25.07 8.37
CA GLU A 528 13.73 -25.58 9.29
C GLU A 528 14.97 -24.66 9.40
N ARG A 529 15.32 -23.95 8.33
CA ARG A 529 16.40 -22.96 8.33
C ARG A 529 16.04 -21.64 9.00
N ARG A 530 14.75 -21.37 9.25
CA ARG A 530 14.32 -20.11 9.89
C ARG A 530 14.90 -20.00 11.31
N PRO A 531 15.34 -18.79 11.72
CA PRO A 531 15.73 -18.52 13.10
C PRO A 531 14.67 -18.96 14.12
N ALA A 532 15.11 -19.42 15.30
CA ALA A 532 14.21 -19.97 16.33
C ALA A 532 13.06 -19.02 16.72
N TRP A 533 13.32 -17.71 16.75
CA TRP A 533 12.28 -16.73 17.09
C TRP A 533 11.22 -16.57 15.98
N LEU A 534 11.58 -16.76 14.69
CA LEU A 534 10.60 -16.81 13.61
C LEU A 534 9.77 -18.10 13.68
N LYS A 535 10.41 -19.23 13.98
CA LYS A 535 9.69 -20.51 14.18
C LYS A 535 8.65 -20.37 15.28
N GLU A 536 9.02 -19.74 16.40
CA GLU A 536 8.10 -19.47 17.51
C GLU A 536 6.97 -18.50 17.12
N TYR A 537 7.26 -17.47 16.32
CA TYR A 537 6.23 -16.58 15.78
C TYR A 537 5.23 -17.34 14.88
N VAL A 538 5.73 -18.14 13.92
CA VAL A 538 4.87 -18.96 13.03
C VAL A 538 4.02 -19.94 13.85
N ARG A 539 4.62 -20.60 14.83
CA ARG A 539 3.93 -21.50 15.76
C ARG A 539 2.80 -20.79 16.50
N ARG A 540 3.06 -19.59 17.02
CA ARG A 540 2.03 -18.78 17.68
C ARG A 540 0.89 -18.42 16.74
N VAL A 541 1.18 -18.01 15.50
CA VAL A 541 0.17 -17.67 14.49
C VAL A 541 -0.67 -18.89 14.09
N GLN A 542 -0.06 -20.09 14.07
CA GLN A 542 -0.78 -21.36 13.84
C GLN A 542 -1.77 -21.67 14.97
N TYR A 543 -1.37 -21.52 16.23
CA TYR A 543 -2.20 -21.92 17.37
C TYR A 543 -3.14 -20.84 17.91
N THR A 544 -2.85 -19.56 17.68
CA THR A 544 -3.70 -18.48 18.17
C THR A 544 -4.87 -18.34 17.21
N GLU A 545 -6.03 -18.88 17.58
CA GLU A 545 -7.31 -18.56 16.95
C GLU A 545 -7.50 -17.04 16.97
N TRP A 546 -8.13 -16.45 15.94
CA TRP A 546 -8.30 -15.00 15.89
C TRP A 546 -9.03 -14.56 17.17
N VAL A 547 -8.36 -13.82 18.04
CA VAL A 547 -8.91 -13.35 19.34
C VAL A 547 -10.14 -12.44 19.15
N ASP A 548 -10.46 -12.09 17.91
CA ASP A 548 -11.55 -11.21 17.52
C ASP A 548 -12.76 -11.93 16.89
N ASP A 549 -12.76 -13.27 16.80
CA ASP A 549 -13.99 -14.01 16.46
C ASP A 549 -14.75 -14.32 17.78
N PRO A 550 -15.83 -13.57 18.11
CA PRO A 550 -16.60 -13.75 19.33
C PRO A 550 -17.44 -15.03 19.36
#